data_AF-A0A1F7AE23-F1
#
_entry.id   AF-A0A1F7AE23-F1
#
_cell.length_a   1.000
_cell.length_b   1.000
_cell.length_c   1.000
_cell.angle_alpha   90.00
_cell.angle_beta   90.00
_cell.angle_gamma   90.00
#
_symmetry.space_group_name_H-M   'P 1'
#
loop_
_entity.id
_entity.type
_entity.pdbx_description
1 polymer ?
#
loop_
_entity_poly.entity_id
_entity_poly.type
_entity_poly.pdbx_seq_one_letter_code
_entity_poly.pdbx_strand_id
1 'polypeptide(L)'
;MSSIEELKKEIDEIKIRNKRVEADKAWETSWTRKILVLALTYIVIVIFFFVAKLPKPFTNAIVPSTAFVLSTLTVPVFKKWWLNRIHKQ
;
A
#
# COMPACT_ATOMS: atom_id res chain seq x y z
N MET A 1 1.13 -26.28 33.53
CA MET A 1 0.33 -26.46 32.31
C MET A 1 -0.70 -25.37 32.32
N SER A 2 -0.80 -24.56 31.26
CA SER A 2 -1.86 -23.56 31.15
C SER A 2 -3.21 -24.27 31.11
N SER A 3 -4.19 -23.72 31.81
CA SER A 3 -5.53 -24.29 31.81
C SER A 3 -6.20 -24.12 30.45
N ILE A 4 -7.18 -24.97 30.12
CA ILE A 4 -7.95 -24.84 28.87
C ILE A 4 -8.62 -23.46 28.79
N GLU A 5 -9.08 -22.92 29.92
CA GLU A 5 -9.64 -21.58 30.03
C GLU A 5 -8.62 -20.46 29.70
N GLU A 6 -7.36 -20.57 30.16
CA GLU A 6 -6.29 -19.62 29.81
C GLU A 6 -6.00 -19.63 28.31
N LEU A 7 -5.91 -20.82 27.70
CA LEU A 7 -5.69 -20.96 26.26
C LEU A 7 -6.84 -20.40 25.42
N LYS A 8 -8.10 -20.58 25.86
CA LYS A 8 -9.26 -19.95 25.19
C LYS A 8 -9.16 -18.43 25.21
N LYS A 9 -8.77 -17.85 26.34
CA LYS A 9 -8.61 -16.41 26.50
C LYS A 9 -7.53 -15.85 25.57
N GLU A 10 -6.36 -16.51 25.52
CA GLU A 10 -5.27 -16.12 24.61
C GLU A 10 -5.70 -16.20 23.14
N ILE A 11 -6.44 -17.25 22.75
CA ILE A 11 -6.97 -17.40 21.38
C ILE A 11 -7.91 -16.25 21.03
N ASP A 12 -8.81 -15.86 21.94
CA ASP A 12 -9.74 -14.77 21.68
C ASP A 12 -9.04 -13.41 21.60
N GLU A 13 -8.03 -13.16 22.44
CA GLU A 13 -7.17 -11.98 22.33
C GLU A 13 -6.43 -11.92 20.99
N ILE A 14 -5.89 -13.06 20.52
CA ILE A 14 -5.24 -13.17 19.20
C ILE A 14 -6.25 -12.88 18.09
N LYS A 15 -7.46 -13.44 18.13
CA LYS A 15 -8.49 -13.20 17.11
C LYS A 15 -8.89 -11.72 17.05
N ILE A 16 -9.05 -11.07 18.20
CA ILE A 16 -9.39 -9.64 18.27
C ILE A 16 -8.27 -8.80 17.63
N ARG A 17 -7.01 -9.09 17.94
CA ARG A 17 -5.86 -8.41 17.33
C ARG A 17 -5.77 -8.67 15.83
N ASN A 18 -5.91 -9.93 15.41
CA ASN A 18 -5.85 -10.31 13.99
C ASN A 18 -6.94 -9.61 13.19
N LYS A 19 -8.15 -9.46 13.74
CA LYS A 19 -9.23 -8.73 13.06
C LYS A 19 -8.84 -7.29 12.72
N ARG A 20 -8.14 -6.59 13.62
CA ARG A 20 -7.63 -5.22 13.36
C ARG A 20 -6.55 -5.24 12.30
N VAL A 21 -5.58 -6.15 12.43
CA VAL A 21 -4.47 -6.30 11.47
C VAL A 21 -4.96 -6.62 10.06
N GLU A 22 -5.95 -7.50 9.91
CA GLU A 22 -6.52 -7.83 8.61
C GLU A 22 -7.31 -6.67 8.00
N ALA A 23 -8.00 -5.87 8.81
CA ALA A 23 -8.64 -4.64 8.34
C ALA A 23 -7.61 -3.62 7.82
N ASP A 24 -6.51 -3.44 8.55
CA ASP A 24 -5.41 -2.56 8.12
C ASP A 24 -4.78 -3.07 6.82
N LYS A 25 -4.47 -4.37 6.72
CA LYS A 25 -3.96 -4.97 5.48
C LYS A 25 -4.93 -4.81 4.30
N ALA A 26 -6.23 -4.97 4.55
CA ALA A 26 -7.25 -4.76 3.53
C ALA A 26 -7.26 -3.31 3.05
N TRP A 27 -7.15 -2.34 3.96
CA TRP A 27 -7.00 -0.93 3.61
C TRP A 27 -5.74 -0.69 2.78
N GLU A 28 -4.59 -1.25 3.20
CA GLU A 28 -3.34 -1.07 2.50
C GLU A 28 -3.36 -1.63 1.08
N THR A 29 -4.03 -2.75 0.88
CA THR A 29 -4.14 -3.41 -0.42
C THR A 29 -5.29 -2.87 -1.29
N SER A 30 -6.18 -2.07 -0.69
CA SER A 30 -7.38 -1.54 -1.35
C SER A 30 -7.07 -0.64 -2.55
N TRP A 31 -7.97 -0.67 -3.54
CA TRP A 31 -7.98 0.29 -4.63
C TRP A 31 -8.29 1.71 -4.17
N THR A 32 -9.08 1.85 -3.10
CA THR A 32 -9.40 3.14 -2.49
C THR A 32 -8.14 3.89 -2.10
N ARG A 33 -7.20 3.24 -1.38
CA ARG A 33 -5.91 3.85 -1.02
C ARG A 33 -5.10 4.23 -2.26
N LYS A 34 -5.04 3.35 -3.25
CA LYS A 34 -4.26 3.60 -4.49
C LYS A 34 -4.78 4.81 -5.26
N ILE A 35 -6.09 4.92 -5.43
CA ILE A 35 -6.74 6.05 -6.12
C ILE A 35 -6.53 7.34 -5.32
N LEU A 36 -6.69 7.29 -3.99
CA LEU A 36 -6.48 8.44 -3.13
C LEU A 36 -5.03 8.97 -3.25
N VAL A 37 -4.04 8.08 -3.16
CA VAL A 37 -2.63 8.49 -3.28
C VAL A 37 -2.35 9.01 -4.69
N LEU A 38 -2.86 8.37 -5.74
CA LEU A 38 -2.73 8.86 -7.12
C LEU A 38 -3.27 10.30 -7.26
N ALA A 39 -4.47 10.56 -6.75
CA ALA A 39 -5.12 11.86 -6.83
C ALA A 39 -4.32 12.93 -6.06
N LEU A 40 -3.91 12.64 -4.83
CA LEU A 40 -3.10 13.55 -4.01
C LEU A 40 -1.75 13.85 -4.66
N THR A 41 -1.05 12.83 -5.17
CA THR A 41 0.22 12.98 -5.87
C THR A 41 0.05 13.85 -7.13
N TYR A 42 -1.00 13.60 -7.93
CA TYR A 42 -1.29 14.41 -9.11
C TYR A 42 -1.52 15.89 -8.74
N ILE A 43 -2.35 16.17 -7.72
CA ILE A 43 -2.63 17.54 -7.27
C ILE A 43 -1.34 18.25 -6.85
N VAL A 44 -0.49 17.60 -6.04
CA VAL A 44 0.78 18.18 -5.58
C VAL A 44 1.70 18.51 -6.77
N ILE A 45 1.82 17.61 -7.75
CA ILE A 45 2.68 17.82 -8.92
C ILE A 45 2.14 18.93 -9.81
N VAL A 46 0.83 19.00 -10.02
CA VAL A 46 0.20 20.09 -10.78
C VAL A 46 0.48 21.43 -10.10
N ILE A 47 0.28 21.54 -8.78
CA ILE A 47 0.59 22.76 -8.01
C ILE A 47 2.07 23.13 -8.18
N PHE A 48 2.97 22.16 -8.05
CA PHE A 48 4.41 22.38 -8.24
C PHE A 48 4.72 22.91 -9.66
N PHE A 49 4.13 22.33 -10.71
CA PHE A 49 4.35 22.77 -12.09
C PHE A 49 3.79 24.18 -12.35
N PHE A 50 2.68 24.54 -11.72
CA PHE A 50 2.16 25.92 -11.76
C PHE A 50 3.14 26.91 -11.12
N VAL A 51 3.61 26.62 -9.91
CA VAL A 51 4.54 27.49 -9.17
C VAL A 51 5.88 27.61 -9.91
N ALA A 52 6.38 26.52 -10.47
CA ALA A 52 7.61 26.46 -11.24
C ALA A 52 7.49 27.02 -12.68
N LYS A 53 6.31 27.47 -13.10
CA LYS A 53 6.01 27.97 -14.45
C LYS A 53 6.42 27.00 -15.57
N LEU A 54 6.26 25.70 -15.31
CA LEU A 54 6.58 24.66 -16.29
C LEU A 54 5.47 24.55 -17.35
N PRO A 55 5.81 24.26 -18.61
CA PRO A 55 4.81 24.13 -19.66
C PRO A 55 3.90 22.94 -19.41
N LYS A 56 2.63 23.07 -19.82
CA LYS A 56 1.61 21.99 -19.79
C LYS A 56 1.52 21.28 -18.41
N PRO A 57 1.24 22.00 -17.31
CA PRO A 57 1.29 21.46 -15.95
C PRO A 57 0.37 20.23 -15.76
N PHE A 58 -0.83 20.26 -16.33
CA PHE A 58 -1.78 19.14 -16.23
C PHE A 58 -1.33 17.90 -17.01
N THR A 59 -0.86 18.07 -18.25
CA THR A 59 -0.43 16.94 -19.09
C THR A 59 0.87 16.31 -18.56
N ASN A 60 1.82 17.16 -18.15
CA ASN A 60 3.12 16.69 -17.70
C ASN A 60 3.04 16.03 -16.31
N ALA A 61 2.06 16.39 -15.48
CA ALA A 61 1.85 15.74 -14.18
C ALA A 61 1.37 14.28 -14.30
N ILE A 62 0.83 13.87 -15.45
CA ILE A 62 0.38 12.49 -15.68
C ILE A 62 1.55 11.51 -15.57
N VAL A 63 2.70 11.83 -16.17
CA VAL A 63 3.87 10.93 -16.20
C VAL A 63 4.34 10.52 -14.79
N PRO A 64 4.66 11.44 -13.87
CA PRO A 64 5.09 11.09 -12.52
C PRO A 64 3.95 10.46 -11.68
N SER A 65 2.70 10.87 -11.84
CA SER A 65 1.57 10.24 -11.14
C SER A 65 1.34 8.78 -11.57
N THR A 66 1.42 8.50 -12.87
CA THR A 66 1.33 7.14 -13.42
C THR A 66 2.54 6.30 -13.04
N ALA A 67 3.75 6.86 -13.09
CA ALA A 67 4.98 6.17 -12.65
C ALA A 67 4.89 5.75 -11.17
N PHE A 68 4.38 6.63 -10.31
CA PHE A 68 4.16 6.31 -8.91
C PHE A 68 3.18 5.13 -8.75
N VAL A 69 2.02 5.15 -9.41
CA VAL A 69 1.06 4.04 -9.32
C VAL A 69 1.65 2.73 -9.86
N LEU A 70 2.35 2.77 -10.99
CA LEU A 70 3.03 1.59 -11.53
C LEU A 70 4.07 1.03 -10.54
N SER A 71 4.79 1.87 -9.81
CA SER A 71 5.71 1.41 -8.76
C SER A 71 4.96 0.63 -7.65
N THR A 72 3.78 1.09 -7.24
CA THR A 72 2.98 0.41 -6.20
C THR A 72 2.45 -0.96 -6.63
N LEU A 73 2.28 -1.18 -7.93
CA LEU A 73 1.81 -2.45 -8.51
C LEU A 73 2.96 -3.42 -8.80
N THR A 74 4.12 -2.91 -9.20
CA THR A 74 5.28 -3.73 -9.62
C THR A 74 6.09 -4.24 -8.42
N VAL A 75 6.30 -3.42 -7.38
CA VAL A 75 7.13 -3.80 -6.21
C VAL A 75 6.66 -5.10 -5.52
N PRO A 76 5.35 -5.35 -5.29
CA PRO A 76 4.89 -6.62 -4.73
C PRO A 76 5.19 -7.84 -5.62
N VAL A 77 5.15 -7.67 -6.95
CA VAL A 77 5.47 -8.73 -7.91
C VAL A 77 6.95 -9.07 -7.83
N PHE A 78 7.83 -8.06 -7.87
CA PHE A 78 9.27 -8.26 -7.71
C PHE A 78 9.63 -8.86 -6.35
N LYS A 79 8.96 -8.45 -5.27
CA LYS A 79 9.12 -9.05 -3.94
C LYS A 79 8.80 -10.55 -3.95
N LYS A 80 7.65 -10.96 -4.53
CA LYS A 80 7.28 -12.38 -4.65
C LYS A 80 8.30 -13.17 -5.47
N TRP A 81 8.71 -12.62 -6.60
CA TRP A 81 9.73 -13.24 -7.46
C TRP A 81 11.06 -13.43 -6.72
N TRP A 82 11.54 -12.40 -6.02
CA TRP A 82 12.79 -12.44 -5.25
C TRP A 82 12.74 -13.46 -4.10
N LEU A 83 11.64 -13.47 -3.34
CA LEU A 83 11.44 -14.45 -2.25
C LEU A 83 11.46 -15.89 -2.77
N ASN A 84 10.79 -16.18 -3.90
CA ASN A 84 10.81 -17.52 -4.51
C ASN A 84 12.19 -17.95 -5.00
N ARG A 85 13.11 -17.01 -5.27
CA ARG A 85 14.49 -17.31 -5.72
C ARG A 85 15.45 -17.52 -4.55
N ILE A 86 15.24 -16.81 -3.44
CA ILE A 86 16.11 -16.89 -2.25
C ILE A 86 15.65 -17.97 -1.26
N HIS A 87 14.35 -18.06 -1.00
CA HIS A 87 13.77 -19.06 -0.09
C HIS A 87 13.37 -20.34 -0.84
N LYS A 88 14.15 -20.73 -1.85
CA LYS A 88 14.02 -22.04 -2.48
C LYS A 88 14.48 -23.10 -1.46
N GLN A 89 13.58 -23.52 -0.58
CA GLN A 89 13.60 -24.88 -0.03
C GLN A 89 13.20 -25.84 -1.15
#